data_AF-A0A963V9W5-F1
#
_entry.id   AF-A0A963V9W5-F1
#
_cell.length_a   1.000
_cell.length_b   1.000
_cell.length_c   1.000
_cell.angle_alpha   90.00
_cell.angle_beta   90.00
_cell.angle_gamma   90.00
#
_symmetry.space_group_name_H-M   'P 1'
#
loop_
_entity.id
_entity.type
_entity.pdbx_description
1 polymer ?
#
loop_
_entity_poly.entity_id
_entity_poly.type
_entity_poly.pdbx_seq_one_letter_code
_entity_poly.pdbx_strand_id
1 'polypeptide(L)'
;DGGKVVQETRLYDPDKGETRSMRSKEEAHDYRYFPCPDLLPLDIEQAWVDDIAASMPELPDEKKARFVADYGMTEYDANVLTAEVENAAFFEDVAKGRDGKQAANWVINELFGRLNKEGLAIAESPLSAAQLGGILDLMAKGDISGKMAKDLFEILWTEETGADPAAVAAARGMQQVTDTGAIEAAVDEV
;
A
#
# COMPACT_ATOMS: atom_id res chain seq x y z
N ASP A 1 5.07 -25.12 38.37
CA ASP A 1 5.55 -24.95 39.75
C ASP A 1 4.48 -24.91 40.85
N GLY A 2 3.18 -25.07 40.58
CA GLY A 2 2.17 -25.14 41.66
C GLY A 2 2.00 -23.85 42.47
N GLY A 3 2.45 -22.70 41.95
CA GLY A 3 2.31 -21.40 42.59
C GLY A 3 0.88 -20.84 42.53
N LYS A 4 0.64 -19.74 43.26
CA LYS A 4 -0.66 -19.06 43.32
C LYS A 4 -0.73 -17.96 42.25
N VAL A 5 -1.73 -18.00 41.38
CA VAL A 5 -2.00 -16.92 40.41
C VAL A 5 -2.57 -15.72 41.17
N VAL A 6 -1.88 -14.58 41.11
CA VAL A 6 -2.29 -13.33 41.75
C VAL A 6 -2.70 -12.34 40.66
N GLN A 7 -3.80 -11.63 40.89
CA GLN A 7 -4.26 -10.59 39.97
C GLN A 7 -3.49 -9.29 40.23
N GLU A 8 -2.80 -8.78 39.22
CA GLU A 8 -1.96 -7.60 39.33
C GLU A 8 -1.98 -6.77 38.05
N THR A 9 -1.69 -5.47 38.19
CA THR A 9 -1.40 -4.61 37.06
C THR A 9 0.12 -4.56 36.90
N ARG A 10 0.61 -5.05 35.76
CA ARG A 10 2.04 -5.06 35.43
C ARG A 10 2.37 -3.97 34.41
N LEU A 11 3.60 -3.48 34.45
CA LEU A 11 4.18 -2.65 33.40
C LEU A 11 5.17 -3.49 32.60
N TYR A 12 5.21 -3.29 31.29
CA TYR A 12 6.24 -3.84 30.41
C TYR A 12 7.48 -2.92 30.37
N ASP A 13 8.66 -3.48 30.58
CA ASP A 13 9.95 -2.81 30.42
C ASP A 13 10.60 -3.30 29.12
N PRO A 14 10.63 -2.47 28.05
CA PRO A 14 11.16 -2.89 26.76
C PRO A 14 12.68 -3.08 26.74
N ASP A 15 13.43 -2.43 27.64
CA ASP A 15 14.90 -2.51 27.68
C ASP A 15 15.35 -3.86 28.26
N LYS A 16 14.58 -4.39 29.21
CA LYS A 16 14.87 -5.66 29.89
C LYS A 16 14.07 -6.84 29.35
N GLY A 17 13.02 -6.58 28.56
CA GLY A 17 12.11 -7.61 28.05
C GLY A 17 11.30 -8.28 29.15
N GLU A 18 11.07 -7.58 30.27
CA GLU A 18 10.43 -8.13 31.46
C GLU A 18 9.17 -7.35 31.83
N THR A 19 8.27 -7.99 32.56
CA THR A 19 7.10 -7.31 33.14
C THR A 19 7.30 -7.12 34.64
N ARG A 20 7.16 -5.89 35.12
CA ARG A 20 7.26 -5.56 36.55
C ARG A 20 5.86 -5.37 37.16
N SER A 21 5.64 -5.94 38.34
CA SER A 21 4.39 -5.69 39.08
C SER A 21 4.38 -4.23 39.57
N MET A 22 3.28 -3.51 39.33
CA MET A 22 3.10 -2.15 39.86
C MET A 22 2.19 -2.16 41.08
N ARG A 23 1.03 -2.81 40.96
CA ARG A 23 -0.02 -2.79 41.97
C ARG A 23 -0.75 -4.14 41.98
N SER A 24 -1.00 -4.66 43.18
CA SER A 24 -1.91 -5.79 43.40
C SER A 24 -3.37 -5.37 43.24
N LYS A 25 -4.17 -6.17 42.53
CA LYS A 25 -5.62 -6.03 42.49
C LYS A 25 -6.20 -6.81 43.67
N GLU A 26 -5.99 -6.31 44.88
CA GLU A 26 -6.51 -6.95 46.11
C GLU A 26 -8.02 -6.74 46.29
N GLU A 27 -8.56 -5.63 45.76
CA GLU A 27 -9.99 -5.34 45.75
C GLU A 27 -10.40 -4.84 44.35
N ALA A 28 -11.59 -5.26 43.89
CA ALA A 28 -12.19 -4.68 42.70
C ALA A 28 -12.43 -3.19 42.96
N HIS A 29 -11.89 -2.34 42.09
CA HIS A 29 -12.07 -0.90 42.19
C HIS A 29 -13.55 -0.55 42.11
N ASP A 30 -14.09 0.01 43.19
CA ASP A 30 -15.43 0.58 43.18
C ASP A 30 -15.39 1.95 42.49
N TYR A 31 -15.55 1.93 41.16
CA TYR A 31 -15.68 3.12 40.34
C TYR A 31 -17.00 3.85 40.56
N ARG A 32 -17.93 3.29 41.37
CA ARG A 32 -19.24 3.87 41.70
C ARG A 32 -19.96 4.35 40.44
N TYR A 33 -20.06 3.49 39.42
CA TYR A 33 -20.76 3.82 38.19
C TYR A 33 -22.21 4.21 38.49
N PHE A 34 -22.60 5.40 38.05
CA PHE A 34 -23.98 5.87 38.07
C PHE A 34 -24.26 6.61 36.75
N PRO A 35 -25.51 6.60 36.26
CA PRO A 35 -25.88 7.37 35.08
C PRO A 35 -25.58 8.84 35.30
N CYS A 36 -24.85 9.46 34.37
CA CYS A 36 -24.55 10.89 34.45
C CYS A 36 -25.87 11.68 34.36
N PRO A 37 -26.28 12.43 35.39
CA PRO A 37 -27.56 13.15 35.40
C PRO A 37 -27.54 14.38 34.47
N ASP A 38 -26.35 14.87 34.13
CA ASP A 38 -26.16 16.04 33.26
C ASP A 38 -26.26 15.69 31.77
N LEU A 39 -26.12 14.40 31.42
CA LEU A 39 -26.24 13.91 30.05
C LEU A 39 -27.56 13.15 29.90
N LEU A 40 -28.47 13.70 29.10
CA LEU A 40 -29.68 13.00 28.72
C LEU A 40 -29.33 11.72 27.94
N PRO A 41 -30.15 10.66 28.05
CA PRO A 41 -29.98 9.47 27.23
C PRO A 41 -29.97 9.82 25.74
N LEU A 42 -29.00 9.27 25.01
CA LEU A 42 -28.94 9.39 23.56
C LEU A 42 -29.86 8.35 22.95
N ASP A 43 -30.85 8.78 22.17
CA ASP A 43 -31.65 7.91 21.32
C ASP A 43 -31.01 7.87 19.93
N ILE A 44 -30.72 6.66 19.44
CA ILE A 44 -30.06 6.45 18.15
C ILE A 44 -31.10 5.89 17.20
N GLU A 45 -31.64 6.77 16.35
CA GLU A 45 -32.64 6.39 15.36
C GLU A 45 -32.05 5.45 14.30
N GLN A 46 -32.84 4.48 13.85
CA GLN A 46 -32.41 3.52 12.82
C GLN A 46 -31.99 4.22 11.52
N ALA A 47 -32.69 5.31 11.14
CA ALA A 47 -32.33 6.09 9.95
C ALA A 47 -30.90 6.63 10.01
N TRP A 48 -30.44 7.05 11.19
CA TRP A 48 -29.06 7.53 11.36
C TRP A 48 -28.04 6.39 11.22
N VAL A 49 -28.37 5.20 11.73
CA VAL A 49 -27.54 4.00 11.56
C VAL A 49 -27.43 3.62 10.08
N ASP A 50 -28.55 3.63 9.37
CA ASP A 50 -28.63 3.26 7.96
C ASP A 50 -27.84 4.26 7.08
N ASP A 51 -27.92 5.56 7.39
CA ASP A 51 -27.14 6.60 6.71
C ASP A 51 -25.63 6.42 6.92
N ILE A 52 -25.19 6.12 8.15
CA ILE A 52 -23.79 5.82 8.44
C ILE A 52 -23.36 4.59 7.65
N ALA A 53 -24.16 3.51 7.69
CA ALA A 53 -23.85 2.27 6.99
C ALA A 53 -23.71 2.47 5.48
N ALA A 54 -24.57 3.30 4.88
CA ALA A 54 -24.51 3.64 3.46
C ALA A 54 -23.28 4.49 3.09
N SER A 55 -22.72 5.25 4.03
CA SER A 55 -21.52 6.07 3.84
C SER A 55 -20.19 5.32 4.10
N MET A 56 -20.25 4.12 4.66
CA MET A 56 -19.04 3.35 4.96
C MET A 56 -18.35 2.93 3.64
N PRO A 57 -17.04 3.15 3.52
CA PRO A 57 -16.28 2.64 2.39
C PRO A 57 -16.21 1.11 2.44
N GLU A 58 -15.82 0.52 1.31
CA GLU A 58 -15.50 -0.91 1.24
C GLU A 58 -14.47 -1.29 2.31
N LEU A 59 -14.77 -2.32 3.08
CA LEU A 59 -13.88 -2.76 4.15
C LEU A 59 -12.63 -3.46 3.58
N PRO A 60 -11.49 -3.45 4.31
CA PRO A 60 -10.26 -4.04 3.82
C PRO A 60 -10.38 -5.52 3.39
N ASP A 61 -11.16 -6.32 4.12
CA ASP A 61 -11.36 -7.75 3.79
C ASP A 61 -12.14 -7.93 2.49
N GLU A 62 -13.18 -7.12 2.26
CA GLU A 62 -13.97 -7.13 1.03
C GLU A 62 -13.11 -6.66 -0.15
N LYS A 63 -12.34 -5.57 0.06
CA LYS A 63 -11.42 -5.04 -0.95
C LYS A 63 -10.33 -6.05 -1.30
N LYS A 64 -9.77 -6.76 -0.31
CA LYS A 64 -8.79 -7.83 -0.54
C LYS A 64 -9.38 -8.96 -1.38
N ALA A 65 -10.60 -9.40 -1.08
CA ALA A 65 -11.28 -10.44 -1.84
C ALA A 65 -11.53 -9.99 -3.29
N ARG A 66 -11.99 -8.74 -3.49
CA ARG A 66 -12.14 -8.12 -4.81
C ARG A 66 -10.82 -8.08 -5.56
N PHE A 67 -9.73 -7.69 -4.90
CA PHE A 67 -8.42 -7.59 -5.55
C PHE A 67 -7.91 -8.94 -6.06
N VAL A 68 -8.10 -10.01 -5.30
CA VAL A 68 -7.76 -11.36 -5.75
C VAL A 68 -8.64 -11.80 -6.92
N ALA A 69 -9.95 -11.54 -6.86
CA ALA A 69 -10.90 -11.97 -7.88
C ALA A 69 -10.76 -11.20 -9.21
N ASP A 70 -10.69 -9.87 -9.15
CA ASP A 70 -10.79 -9.00 -10.32
C ASP A 70 -9.42 -8.72 -10.96
N TYR A 71 -8.36 -8.62 -10.16
CA TYR A 71 -7.00 -8.28 -10.63
C TYR A 71 -6.05 -9.49 -10.70
N GLY A 72 -6.50 -10.68 -10.28
CA GLY A 72 -5.75 -11.93 -10.43
C GLY A 72 -4.44 -11.99 -9.64
N MET A 73 -4.32 -11.20 -8.57
CA MET A 73 -3.15 -11.18 -7.69
C MET A 73 -3.23 -12.20 -6.56
N THR A 74 -2.12 -12.42 -5.85
CA THR A 74 -2.11 -13.33 -4.71
C THR A 74 -2.77 -12.71 -3.48
N GLU A 75 -3.23 -13.53 -2.54
CA GLU A 75 -3.74 -13.02 -1.25
C GLU A 75 -2.70 -12.21 -0.47
N TYR A 76 -1.42 -12.56 -0.64
CA TYR A 76 -0.32 -11.83 -0.01
C TYR A 76 -0.23 -10.42 -0.58
N ASP A 77 -0.18 -10.29 -1.91
CA ASP A 77 -0.09 -8.99 -2.58
C ASP A 77 -1.31 -8.11 -2.24
N ALA A 78 -2.51 -8.71 -2.25
CA ALA A 78 -3.73 -8.02 -1.88
C ALA A 78 -3.67 -7.50 -0.44
N ASN A 79 -3.18 -8.31 0.52
CA ASN A 79 -3.02 -7.88 1.91
C ASN A 79 -2.07 -6.67 2.04
N VAL A 80 -0.93 -6.69 1.34
CA VAL A 80 0.04 -5.59 1.36
C VAL A 80 -0.58 -4.31 0.79
N LEU A 81 -1.34 -4.40 -0.30
CA LEU A 81 -1.99 -3.24 -0.93
C LEU A 81 -3.16 -2.68 -0.11
N THR A 82 -3.87 -3.52 0.64
CA THR A 82 -5.00 -3.11 1.48
C THR A 82 -4.61 -2.76 2.92
N ALA A 83 -3.31 -2.73 3.24
CA ALA A 83 -2.83 -2.39 4.57
C ALA A 83 -3.16 -0.93 4.97
N GLU A 84 -3.16 -0.02 3.99
CA GLU A 84 -3.52 1.39 4.15
C GLU A 84 -4.52 1.78 3.05
N VAL A 85 -5.40 2.75 3.34
CA VAL A 85 -6.46 3.16 2.40
C VAL A 85 -5.87 3.83 1.16
N GLU A 86 -4.85 4.67 1.36
CA GLU A 86 -4.15 5.41 0.31
C GLU A 86 -3.40 4.47 -0.63
N ASN A 87 -2.80 3.41 -0.09
CA ASN A 87 -2.11 2.38 -0.87
C ASN A 87 -3.07 1.67 -1.83
N ALA A 88 -4.23 1.29 -1.31
CA ALA A 88 -5.25 0.63 -2.11
C ALA A 88 -5.79 1.55 -3.21
N ALA A 89 -6.07 2.81 -2.89
CA ALA A 89 -6.55 3.79 -3.87
C ALA A 89 -5.52 4.05 -4.97
N PHE A 90 -4.25 4.23 -4.61
CA PHE A 90 -3.17 4.42 -5.58
C PHE A 90 -3.04 3.22 -6.51
N PHE A 91 -3.07 2.00 -5.97
CA PHE A 91 -3.04 0.78 -6.78
C PHE A 91 -4.22 0.69 -7.74
N GLU A 92 -5.44 0.98 -7.29
CA GLU A 92 -6.63 0.95 -8.16
C GLU A 92 -6.49 1.92 -9.35
N ASP A 93 -5.94 3.12 -9.10
CA ASP A 93 -5.68 4.10 -10.15
C ASP A 93 -4.59 3.63 -11.14
N VAL A 94 -3.54 2.97 -10.66
CA VAL A 94 -2.51 2.37 -11.52
C VAL A 94 -3.09 1.21 -12.33
N ALA A 95 -3.85 0.32 -11.72
CA ALA A 95 -4.38 -0.89 -12.34
C ALA A 95 -5.53 -0.63 -13.32
N LYS A 96 -6.12 0.57 -13.30
CA LYS A 96 -7.25 0.93 -14.16
C LYS A 96 -6.93 0.75 -15.65
N GLY A 97 -7.53 -0.27 -16.26
CA GLY A 97 -7.34 -0.62 -17.67
C GLY A 97 -6.04 -1.36 -17.99
N ARG A 98 -5.35 -1.88 -16.97
CA ARG A 98 -4.04 -2.54 -17.08
C ARG A 98 -4.05 -3.93 -16.46
N ASP A 99 -2.96 -4.68 -16.64
CA ASP A 99 -2.77 -5.96 -15.97
C ASP A 99 -2.60 -5.76 -14.47
N GLY A 100 -3.59 -6.19 -13.69
CA GLY A 100 -3.65 -5.98 -12.25
C GLY A 100 -2.49 -6.63 -11.49
N LYS A 101 -2.02 -7.78 -11.96
CA LYS A 101 -0.89 -8.50 -11.36
C LYS A 101 0.43 -7.78 -11.59
N GLN A 102 0.66 -7.26 -12.79
CA GLN A 102 1.82 -6.45 -13.11
C GLN A 102 1.79 -5.13 -12.33
N ALA A 103 0.64 -4.45 -12.27
CA ALA A 103 0.46 -3.24 -11.48
C ALA A 103 0.76 -3.49 -9.99
N ALA A 104 0.23 -4.57 -9.41
CA ALA A 104 0.50 -4.95 -8.02
C ALA A 104 1.99 -5.17 -7.78
N ASN A 105 2.66 -5.90 -8.67
CA ASN A 105 4.10 -6.17 -8.55
C ASN A 105 4.92 -4.87 -8.55
N TRP A 106 4.61 -3.93 -9.44
CA TRP A 106 5.31 -2.65 -9.54
C TRP A 106 5.06 -1.74 -8.33
N VAL A 107 3.82 -1.67 -7.86
CA VAL A 107 3.48 -0.89 -6.66
C VAL A 107 4.18 -1.48 -5.42
N ILE A 108 4.15 -2.79 -5.25
CA ILE A 108 4.71 -3.46 -4.07
C ILE A 108 6.25 -3.44 -4.07
N ASN A 109 6.88 -3.79 -5.20
CA ASN A 109 8.33 -4.00 -5.22
C ASN A 109 9.11 -2.72 -5.52
N GLU A 110 8.68 -1.94 -6.51
CA GLU A 110 9.43 -0.76 -6.96
C GLU A 110 8.99 0.50 -6.19
N LEU A 111 7.69 0.80 -6.18
CA LEU A 111 7.18 2.02 -5.54
C LEU A 111 7.34 1.98 -4.01
N PHE A 112 6.78 0.97 -3.32
CA PHE A 112 6.92 0.86 -1.87
C PHE A 112 8.37 0.63 -1.46
N GLY A 113 9.14 -0.12 -2.25
CA GLY A 113 10.58 -0.29 -2.02
C GLY A 113 11.31 1.06 -2.01
N ARG A 114 10.98 1.95 -2.95
CA ARG A 114 11.57 3.28 -3.02
C ARG A 114 11.09 4.22 -1.91
N LEU A 115 9.78 4.24 -1.65
CA LEU A 115 9.18 5.02 -0.57
C LEU A 115 9.78 4.66 0.79
N ASN A 116 9.92 3.36 1.09
CA ASN A 116 10.53 2.89 2.33
C ASN A 116 12.00 3.30 2.45
N LYS A 117 12.75 3.32 1.35
CA LYS A 117 14.16 3.76 1.33
C LYS A 117 14.31 5.24 1.67
N GLU A 118 13.35 6.07 1.24
CA GLU A 118 13.34 7.52 1.48
C GLU A 118 12.52 7.92 2.71
N GLY A 119 11.84 6.96 3.36
CA GLY A 119 11.01 7.19 4.53
C GLY A 119 9.74 8.00 4.24
N LEU A 120 9.21 7.90 3.02
CA LEU A 120 8.06 8.67 2.55
C LEU A 120 6.78 7.82 2.60
N ALA A 121 5.65 8.46 2.89
CA ALA A 121 4.34 7.85 2.67
C ALA A 121 3.94 7.89 1.19
N ILE A 122 2.99 7.06 0.76
CA ILE A 122 2.51 7.06 -0.64
C ILE A 122 1.90 8.40 -1.05
N ALA A 123 1.27 9.11 -0.12
CA ALA A 123 0.70 10.44 -0.36
C ALA A 123 1.79 11.50 -0.65
N GLU A 124 3.03 11.23 -0.27
CA GLU A 124 4.21 12.09 -0.50
C GLU A 124 5.02 11.63 -1.71
N SER A 125 4.53 10.64 -2.46
CA SER A 125 5.25 10.10 -3.61
C SER A 125 5.47 11.20 -4.67
N PRO A 126 6.70 11.39 -5.16
CA PRO A 126 6.97 12.27 -6.29
C PRO A 126 6.39 11.71 -7.60
N LEU A 127 6.00 10.43 -7.62
CA LEU A 127 5.49 9.74 -8.79
C LEU A 127 4.00 9.44 -8.64
N SER A 128 3.19 10.01 -9.53
CA SER A 128 1.74 9.80 -9.51
C SER A 128 1.33 8.44 -10.08
N ALA A 129 0.15 7.95 -9.69
CA ALA A 129 -0.42 6.72 -10.22
C ALA A 129 -0.54 6.73 -11.76
N ALA A 130 -0.85 7.88 -12.35
CA ALA A 130 -0.92 8.06 -13.80
C ALA A 130 0.46 7.87 -14.48
N GLN A 131 1.53 8.37 -13.87
CA GLN A 131 2.88 8.20 -14.41
C GLN A 131 3.33 6.74 -14.28
N LEU A 132 3.07 6.08 -13.15
CA LEU A 132 3.39 4.66 -13.01
C LEU A 132 2.61 3.83 -14.05
N GLY A 133 1.32 4.13 -14.21
CA GLY A 133 0.49 3.54 -15.25
C GLY A 133 1.04 3.74 -16.66
N GLY A 134 1.55 4.93 -16.97
CA GLY A 134 2.19 5.22 -18.27
C GLY A 134 3.45 4.40 -18.53
N ILE A 135 4.27 4.15 -17.50
CA ILE A 135 5.43 3.24 -17.62
C ILE A 135 4.94 1.82 -17.94
N LEU A 136 3.91 1.33 -17.25
CA LEU A 136 3.32 0.02 -17.51
C LEU A 136 2.73 -0.08 -18.92
N ASP A 137 2.12 0.98 -19.42
CA ASP A 137 1.57 1.02 -20.78
C ASP A 137 2.66 0.88 -21.85
N LEU A 138 3.82 1.53 -21.67
CA LEU A 138 4.98 1.39 -22.56
C LEU A 138 5.55 -0.02 -22.52
N MET A 139 5.61 -0.63 -21.33
CA MET A 139 6.04 -2.02 -21.19
C MET A 139 5.07 -2.99 -21.87
N ALA A 140 3.76 -2.78 -21.71
CA ALA A 140 2.73 -3.63 -22.31
C ALA A 140 2.74 -3.57 -23.84
N LYS A 141 3.12 -2.42 -24.42
CA LYS A 141 3.33 -2.26 -25.87
C LYS A 141 4.62 -2.91 -26.37
N GLY A 142 5.56 -3.23 -25.48
CA GLY A 142 6.90 -3.69 -25.84
C GLY A 142 7.82 -2.55 -26.32
N ASP A 143 7.42 -1.29 -26.11
CA ASP A 143 8.24 -0.12 -26.47
C ASP A 143 9.49 -0.04 -25.60
N ILE A 144 9.39 -0.51 -24.34
CA ILE A 144 10.51 -0.57 -23.39
C ILE A 144 10.60 -1.95 -22.74
N SER A 145 11.84 -2.36 -22.46
CA SER A 145 12.10 -3.56 -21.66
C SER A 145 11.86 -3.30 -20.17
N GLY A 146 11.67 -4.35 -19.38
CA GLY A 146 11.53 -4.21 -17.91
C GLY A 146 12.73 -3.54 -17.23
N LYS A 147 13.94 -3.66 -17.80
CA LYS A 147 15.11 -2.93 -17.32
C LYS A 147 14.99 -1.43 -17.60
N MET A 148 14.64 -1.07 -18.84
CA MET A 148 14.42 0.32 -19.24
C MET A 148 13.29 0.97 -18.45
N ALA A 149 12.24 0.22 -18.09
CA ALA A 149 11.17 0.72 -17.25
C ALA A 149 11.64 1.11 -15.85
N LYS A 150 12.58 0.35 -15.26
CA LYS A 150 13.18 0.70 -13.97
C LYS A 150 14.05 1.94 -14.08
N ASP A 151 14.83 2.05 -15.15
CA ASP A 151 15.64 3.25 -15.43
C ASP A 151 14.72 4.48 -15.62
N LEU A 152 13.62 4.34 -16.36
CA LEU A 152 12.61 5.39 -16.57
C LEU A 152 11.92 5.78 -15.25
N PHE A 153 11.58 4.81 -14.40
CA PHE A 153 11.04 5.06 -13.07
C PHE A 153 12.00 5.91 -12.22
N GLU A 154 13.29 5.58 -12.21
CA GLU A 154 14.29 6.34 -11.46
C GLU A 154 14.48 7.77 -12.00
N ILE A 155 14.44 7.95 -13.32
CA ILE A 155 14.51 9.29 -13.95
C ILE A 155 13.29 10.13 -13.56
N LEU A 156 12.08 9.57 -13.65
CA LEU A 156 10.85 10.28 -13.26
C LEU A 156 10.81 10.58 -11.75
N TRP A 157 11.42 9.72 -10.94
CA TRP A 157 11.52 9.94 -9.50
C TRP A 157 12.47 11.10 -9.15
N THR A 158 13.61 11.21 -9.84
CA THR A 158 14.73 12.07 -9.41
C THR A 158 14.95 13.32 -10.27
N GLU A 159 14.81 13.22 -11.59
CA GLU A 159 15.23 14.25 -12.54
C GLU A 159 14.04 14.99 -13.15
N GLU A 160 12.95 14.26 -13.44
CA GLU A 160 11.81 14.76 -14.21
C GLU A 160 10.47 14.48 -13.51
N THR A 161 10.38 14.86 -12.23
CA THR A 161 9.17 14.72 -11.42
C THR A 161 7.97 15.40 -12.10
N GLY A 162 6.87 14.66 -12.25
CA GLY A 162 5.66 15.12 -12.94
C GLY A 162 5.70 15.08 -14.48
N ALA A 163 6.81 14.70 -15.11
CA ALA A 163 6.87 14.56 -16.56
C ALA A 163 6.11 13.32 -17.08
N ASP A 164 5.71 13.37 -18.35
CA ASP A 164 5.05 12.26 -19.04
C ASP A 164 6.06 11.14 -19.36
N PRO A 165 5.86 9.89 -18.86
CA PRO A 165 6.77 8.78 -19.11
C PRO A 165 7.07 8.55 -20.59
N ALA A 166 6.09 8.71 -21.48
CA ALA A 166 6.28 8.49 -22.91
C ALA A 166 7.21 9.55 -23.54
N ALA A 167 7.06 10.81 -23.14
CA ALA A 167 7.93 11.89 -23.59
C ALA A 167 9.37 11.71 -23.10
N VAL A 168 9.56 11.32 -21.83
CA VAL A 168 10.90 11.08 -21.25
C VAL A 168 11.58 9.89 -21.95
N ALA A 169 10.84 8.80 -22.17
CA ALA A 169 11.35 7.64 -22.89
C ALA A 169 11.81 8.01 -24.31
N ALA A 170 10.99 8.77 -25.05
CA ALA A 170 11.32 9.22 -26.41
C ALA A 170 12.54 10.16 -26.43
N ALA A 171 12.60 11.12 -25.51
CA ALA A 171 13.71 12.07 -25.42
C ALA A 171 15.05 11.39 -25.13
N ARG A 172 15.05 10.29 -24.37
CA ARG A 172 16.25 9.52 -24.03
C ARG A 172 16.51 8.34 -24.95
N GLY A 173 15.75 8.19 -26.03
CA GLY A 173 15.91 7.10 -27.00
C GLY A 173 15.70 5.72 -26.38
N MET A 174 14.86 5.62 -25.35
CA MET A 174 14.51 4.37 -24.69
C MET A 174 13.47 3.64 -25.54
N GLN A 175 13.96 2.99 -26.60
CA GLN A 175 13.13 2.14 -27.43
C GLN A 175 13.77 0.76 -27.52
N GLN A 176 12.99 -0.28 -27.23
CA GLN A 176 13.45 -1.65 -27.37
C GLN A 176 13.56 -2.00 -28.86
N VAL A 177 14.78 -2.28 -29.31
CA VAL A 177 15.01 -2.83 -30.64
C VAL A 177 14.80 -4.34 -30.57
N THR A 178 13.68 -4.81 -31.10
CA THR A 178 13.34 -6.25 -31.15
C THR A 178 13.69 -6.91 -32.48
N ASP A 179 14.24 -6.17 -33.44
CA ASP A 179 14.66 -6.71 -34.74
C ASP A 179 15.97 -7.48 -34.59
N THR A 180 15.88 -8.81 -34.57
CA THR A 180 17.02 -9.71 -34.50
C THR A 180 17.98 -9.54 -35.68
N GLY A 181 17.52 -9.09 -36.85
CA GLY A 181 18.39 -8.88 -38.02
C GLY A 181 19.33 -7.68 -37.85
N ALA A 182 18.85 -6.62 -37.21
CA ALA A 182 19.69 -5.46 -36.87
C ALA A 182 20.69 -5.79 -35.74
N ILE A 183 20.31 -6.66 -34.81
CA ILE A 183 21.17 -7.14 -33.73
C ILE A 183 22.29 -8.03 -34.27
N GLU A 184 21.97 -8.97 -35.16
CA GLU A 184 22.97 -9.84 -35.80
C GLU A 184 23.97 -9.04 -36.65
N ALA A 185 23.50 -8.07 -37.45
CA ALA A 185 24.38 -7.22 -38.26
C ALA A 185 25.32 -6.33 -37.42
N ALA A 186 24.86 -5.82 -36.27
CA ALA A 186 25.69 -5.03 -35.37
C ALA A 186 26.72 -5.88 -34.61
N VAL A 187 26.41 -7.16 -34.35
CA VAL A 187 27.36 -8.11 -33.74
C VAL A 187 28.42 -8.55 -34.76
N ASP A 188 28.05 -8.70 -36.03
CA ASP A 188 29.00 -9.03 -37.11
C ASP A 188 29.97 -7.86 -37.44
N GLU A 189 29.66 -6.62 -37.03
CA GLU A 189 30.51 -5.44 -37.18
C GLU A 189 31.57 -5.25 -36.06
N VAL A 190 31.51 -6.05 -34.98
CA VAL A 190 32.43 -5.98 -33.81
C VAL A 190 33.45 -7.10 -33.82
#